data_AF-A0A059LBK2-F1
#
_entry.id   AF-A0A059LBK2-F1
#
_cell.length_a   1.000
_cell.length_b   1.000
_cell.length_c   1.000
_cell.angle_alpha   90.00
_cell.angle_beta   90.00
_cell.angle_gamma   90.00
#
_symmetry.space_group_name_H-M   'P 1'
#
loop_
_entity.id
_entity.type
_entity.pdbx_description
1 polymer ?
#
loop_
_entity_poly.entity_id
_entity_poly.type
_entity_poly.pdbx_seq_one_letter_code
_entity_poly.pdbx_strand_id
1 'polypeptide(L)'
;SAAAKPPPLARVEESEAHDIYLVPPHDDPDSSASWLRMRCKDGRYHLMFEEWVVDGEVIISPRVSFEVPVRILGGLLALGYQIGCILRRESRFWTDGGLTVKLDRLEGLERRWLQIQGKDREAVEAAGRALALQGRCVPRSYVEIVQHDTLAHDFQAVTDDLKRRFTLDGKPLPRQDSGADSLAASLSRGSSPLLGHASFKRTLGFVLPGALRSQDAGQGARTANAASAS
;
A
#
# COMPACT_ATOMS: atom_id res chain seq x y z
N SER A 1 38.79 27.81 28.38
CA SER A 1 37.55 27.01 28.29
C SER A 1 36.52 27.86 27.56
N ALA A 2 36.39 27.69 26.24
CA ALA A 2 35.39 28.41 25.46
C ALA A 2 34.11 27.60 25.50
N ALA A 3 33.07 28.11 26.17
CA ALA A 3 31.75 27.51 26.16
C ALA A 3 31.25 27.49 24.71
N ALA A 4 31.14 26.29 24.13
CA ALA A 4 30.54 26.11 22.83
C ALA A 4 29.13 26.69 22.86
N LYS A 5 28.89 27.70 22.04
CA LYS A 5 27.56 28.28 21.82
C LYS A 5 26.60 27.12 21.47
N PRO A 6 25.46 26.97 22.18
CA PRO A 6 24.52 25.90 21.86
C PRO A 6 24.13 26.01 20.38
N PRO A 7 24.01 24.88 19.66
CA PRO A 7 23.63 24.90 18.26
C PRO A 7 22.33 25.68 18.09
N PRO A 8 22.18 26.45 17.00
CA PRO A 8 20.95 27.20 16.76
C PRO A 8 19.76 26.24 16.83
N LEU A 9 18.78 26.57 17.66
CA LEU A 9 17.56 25.78 17.85
C LEU A 9 16.92 25.56 16.48
N ALA A 10 16.73 24.29 16.09
CA ALA A 10 16.13 23.93 14.82
C ALA A 10 14.78 24.65 14.66
N ARG A 11 14.58 25.30 13.51
CA ARG A 11 13.36 26.08 13.26
C ARG A 11 12.19 25.13 13.20
N VAL A 12 11.18 25.36 14.04
CA VAL A 12 9.92 24.60 14.02
C VAL A 12 8.97 25.27 13.06
N GLU A 13 8.47 24.52 12.09
CA GLU A 13 7.43 24.97 11.17
C GLU A 13 6.28 23.96 11.14
N GLU A 14 5.06 24.47 11.05
CA GLU A 14 3.86 23.68 10.81
C GLU A 14 3.36 23.93 9.39
N SER A 15 2.85 22.91 8.74
CA SER A 15 2.36 22.99 7.37
C SER A 15 1.23 22.01 7.16
N GLU A 16 0.25 22.43 6.37
CA GLU A 16 -0.81 21.56 5.88
C GLU A 16 -0.67 21.40 4.36
N ALA A 17 -0.94 20.20 3.85
CA ALA A 17 -0.94 19.92 2.42
C ALA A 17 -2.05 18.92 2.06
N HIS A 18 -2.63 19.09 0.88
CA HIS A 18 -3.56 18.13 0.28
C HIS A 18 -2.90 17.53 -0.96
N ASP A 19 -2.61 16.24 -0.91
CA ASP A 19 -1.99 15.49 -1.99
C ASP A 19 -3.09 14.75 -2.78
N ILE A 20 -3.30 15.17 -4.02
CA ILE A 20 -4.21 14.56 -4.99
C ILE A 20 -3.39 13.56 -5.80
N TYR A 21 -3.71 12.28 -5.67
CA TYR A 21 -3.08 11.20 -6.39
C TYR A 21 -3.92 10.82 -7.61
N LEU A 22 -3.31 10.96 -8.78
CA LEU A 22 -3.91 10.74 -10.08
C LEU A 22 -3.40 9.43 -10.69
N VAL A 23 -4.33 8.60 -11.12
CA VAL A 23 -4.08 7.35 -11.84
C VAL A 23 -3.91 7.70 -13.32
N PRO A 24 -2.82 7.25 -13.98
CA PRO A 24 -2.64 7.41 -15.42
C PRO A 24 -3.79 6.77 -16.21
N PRO A 25 -4.08 7.28 -17.43
CA PRO A 25 -5.01 6.59 -18.32
C PRO A 25 -4.46 5.18 -18.60
N HIS A 26 -5.36 4.19 -18.63
CA HIS A 26 -5.08 2.77 -18.86
C HIS A 26 -4.54 1.98 -17.66
N ASP A 27 -4.21 2.63 -16.54
CA ASP A 27 -3.89 1.95 -15.29
C ASP A 27 -5.16 1.62 -14.49
N ASP A 28 -5.11 0.54 -13.71
CA ASP A 28 -6.17 0.20 -12.75
C ASP A 28 -5.98 1.03 -11.45
N PRO A 29 -6.99 1.79 -10.99
CA PRO A 29 -6.90 2.54 -9.74
C PRO A 29 -6.56 1.69 -8.51
N ASP A 30 -6.93 0.41 -8.51
CA ASP A 30 -6.72 -0.48 -7.35
C ASP A 30 -5.32 -1.14 -7.36
N SER A 31 -4.58 -1.05 -8.46
CA SER A 31 -3.26 -1.69 -8.59
C SER A 31 -2.18 -0.79 -9.20
N SER A 32 -2.46 0.49 -9.46
CA SER A 32 -1.46 1.38 -10.06
C SER A 32 -0.28 1.57 -9.11
N ALA A 33 0.93 1.42 -9.64
CA ALA A 33 2.17 1.76 -8.96
C ALA A 33 2.70 3.15 -9.37
N SER A 34 2.18 3.70 -10.48
CA SER A 34 2.67 4.89 -11.19
C SER A 34 1.80 6.12 -10.97
N TRP A 35 1.56 6.47 -9.71
CA TRP A 35 0.74 7.62 -9.36
C TRP A 35 1.38 8.96 -9.72
N LEU A 36 0.61 9.84 -10.38
CA LEU A 36 0.99 11.26 -10.50
C LEU A 36 0.47 12.03 -9.29
N ARG A 37 1.34 12.71 -8.55
CA ARG A 37 0.96 13.48 -7.36
C ARG A 37 0.87 14.98 -7.65
N MET A 38 -0.30 15.56 -7.44
CA MET A 38 -0.50 17.01 -7.36
C MET A 38 -0.70 17.44 -5.90
N ARG A 39 0.17 18.30 -5.39
CA ARG A 39 0.10 18.83 -4.02
C ARG A 39 -0.47 20.23 -4.02
N CYS A 40 -1.52 20.46 -3.25
CA CYS A 40 -1.99 21.79 -2.87
C CYS A 40 -1.45 22.15 -1.48
N LYS A 41 -0.71 23.26 -1.40
CA LYS A 41 -0.18 23.81 -0.14
C LYS A 41 -0.23 25.33 -0.20
N ASP A 42 -0.76 25.97 0.84
CA ASP A 42 -0.88 27.43 0.94
C ASP A 42 -1.56 28.08 -0.28
N GLY A 43 -2.58 27.41 -0.84
CA GLY A 43 -3.30 27.85 -2.04
C GLY A 43 -2.54 27.68 -3.37
N ARG A 44 -1.32 27.14 -3.35
CA ARG A 44 -0.51 26.85 -4.54
C ARG A 44 -0.53 25.37 -4.87
N TYR A 45 -0.61 25.06 -6.16
CA TYR A 45 -0.58 23.69 -6.66
C TYR A 45 0.81 23.37 -7.21
N HIS A 46 1.32 22.19 -6.89
CA HIS A 46 2.59 21.69 -7.38
C HIS A 46 2.40 20.29 -7.95
N LEU A 47 2.91 20.05 -9.15
CA LEU A 47 3.11 18.68 -9.61
C LEU A 47 4.43 18.15 -9.07
N MET A 48 4.42 16.91 -8.58
CA MET A 48 5.56 16.28 -7.95
C MET A 48 5.91 14.98 -8.67
N PHE A 49 7.16 14.89 -9.09
CA PHE A 49 7.76 13.70 -9.68
C PHE A 49 8.81 13.19 -8.71
N GLU A 50 8.67 11.94 -8.31
CA GLU A 50 9.49 11.31 -7.29
C GLU A 50 9.63 9.84 -7.67
N GLU A 51 10.87 9.39 -7.80
CA GLU A 51 11.21 7.97 -7.89
C GLU A 51 12.08 7.64 -6.68
N TRP A 52 12.02 6.40 -6.20
CA TRP A 52 12.81 6.00 -5.05
C TRP A 52 13.38 4.60 -5.20
N VAL A 53 14.51 4.41 -4.54
CA VAL A 53 15.16 3.11 -4.34
C VAL A 53 15.53 2.97 -2.88
N VAL A 54 15.43 1.75 -2.37
CA VAL A 54 15.86 1.42 -1.00
C VAL A 54 17.30 0.96 -1.04
N ASP A 55 18.14 1.57 -0.22
CA ASP A 55 19.54 1.21 -0.06
C ASP A 55 19.82 0.98 1.44
N GLY A 56 19.65 -0.27 1.86
CA GLY A 56 19.68 -0.65 3.26
C GLY A 56 18.51 -0.05 4.04
N GLU A 57 18.81 0.67 5.12
CA GLU A 57 17.79 1.32 5.98
C GLU A 57 17.41 2.73 5.49
N VAL A 58 17.95 3.18 4.35
CA VAL A 58 17.74 4.52 3.80
C VAL A 58 17.04 4.44 2.45
N ILE A 59 16.17 5.42 2.19
CA ILE A 59 15.50 5.58 0.90
C ILE A 59 16.19 6.71 0.15
N ILE A 60 16.68 6.43 -1.06
CA ILE A 60 17.20 7.43 -1.98
C ILE A 60 16.04 7.85 -2.88
N SER A 61 15.66 9.13 -2.82
CA SER A 61 14.47 9.65 -3.50
C SER A 61 14.77 10.95 -4.25
N PRO A 62 15.27 10.88 -5.51
CA PRO A 62 15.34 12.06 -6.37
C PRO A 62 13.93 12.62 -6.62
N ARG A 63 13.78 13.93 -6.41
CA ARG A 63 12.48 14.59 -6.48
C ARG A 63 12.56 15.92 -7.22
N VAL A 64 11.61 16.11 -8.13
CA VAL A 64 11.38 17.38 -8.83
C VAL A 64 9.95 17.84 -8.56
N SER A 65 9.78 19.12 -8.27
CA SER A 65 8.46 19.71 -8.06
C SER A 65 8.38 21.07 -8.73
N PHE A 66 7.27 21.33 -9.41
CA PHE A 66 7.03 22.61 -10.08
C PHE A 66 5.64 23.13 -9.76
N GLU A 67 5.56 24.44 -9.53
CA GLU A 67 4.29 25.13 -9.32
C GLU A 67 3.49 25.15 -10.63
N VAL A 68 2.21 24.84 -10.53
CA VAL A 68 1.28 24.78 -11.65
C VAL A 68 0.00 25.54 -11.34
N PRO A 69 -0.67 26.13 -12.33
CA PRO A 69 -2.00 26.70 -12.12
C PRO A 69 -3.04 25.58 -11.95
N VAL A 70 -4.09 25.84 -11.17
CA VAL A 70 -5.17 24.86 -10.87
C VAL A 70 -5.83 24.26 -12.12
N ARG A 71 -5.86 25.00 -13.23
CA ARG A 71 -6.39 24.53 -14.53
C ARG A 71 -5.70 23.27 -15.07
N ILE A 72 -4.47 22.98 -14.66
CA ILE A 72 -3.75 21.77 -15.06
C ILE A 72 -4.48 20.52 -14.57
N LEU A 73 -5.10 20.54 -13.38
CA LEU A 73 -5.89 19.42 -12.90
C LEU A 73 -7.02 19.09 -13.88
N GLY A 74 -7.79 20.10 -14.31
CA GLY A 74 -8.86 19.92 -15.30
C GLY A 74 -8.33 19.38 -16.64
N GLY A 75 -7.15 19.84 -17.09
CA GLY A 75 -6.49 19.30 -18.28
C GLY A 75 -6.08 17.83 -18.15
N LEU A 76 -5.54 17.42 -17.00
CA LEU A 76 -5.19 16.02 -16.73
C LEU A 76 -6.42 15.12 -16.73
N LEU A 77 -7.52 15.56 -16.10
CA LEU A 77 -8.78 14.81 -16.12
C LEU A 77 -9.33 14.66 -17.54
N ALA A 78 -9.25 15.70 -18.37
CA ALA A 78 -9.66 15.64 -19.77
C ALA A 78 -8.81 14.67 -20.62
N LEU A 79 -7.55 14.45 -20.23
CA LEU A 79 -6.66 13.46 -20.84
C LEU A 79 -6.89 12.03 -20.32
N GLY A 80 -7.86 11.84 -19.42
CA GLY A 80 -8.23 10.53 -18.90
C GLY A 80 -7.55 10.13 -17.59
N TYR A 81 -6.81 11.03 -16.94
CA TYR A 81 -6.35 10.78 -15.58
C TYR A 81 -7.55 10.73 -14.63
N GLN A 82 -7.50 9.82 -13.65
CA GLN A 82 -8.54 9.66 -12.66
C GLN A 82 -8.02 10.03 -11.28
N ILE A 83 -8.84 10.67 -10.45
CA ILE A 83 -8.49 10.88 -9.03
C ILE A 83 -8.68 9.55 -8.32
N GLY A 84 -7.59 8.92 -7.87
CA GLY A 84 -7.72 7.70 -7.06
C GLY A 84 -7.86 8.01 -5.58
N CYS A 85 -7.10 8.96 -5.04
CA CYS A 85 -7.29 9.42 -3.66
C CYS A 85 -6.82 10.85 -3.42
N ILE A 86 -7.33 11.45 -2.34
CA ILE A 86 -6.90 12.75 -1.84
C ILE A 86 -6.46 12.55 -0.39
N LEU A 87 -5.22 12.90 -0.10
CA LEU A 87 -4.60 12.71 1.20
C LEU A 87 -4.32 14.06 1.86
N ARG A 88 -5.00 14.35 2.96
CA ARG A 88 -4.69 15.51 3.82
C ARG A 88 -3.55 15.14 4.76
N ARG A 89 -2.53 15.98 4.82
CA ARG A 89 -1.37 15.82 5.69
C ARG A 89 -1.08 17.09 6.48
N GLU A 90 -0.99 16.92 7.79
CA GLU A 90 -0.46 17.90 8.72
C GLU A 90 0.99 17.52 9.06
N SER A 91 1.92 18.43 8.83
CA SER A 91 3.35 18.21 9.04
C SER A 91 3.89 19.20 10.06
N ARG A 92 4.60 18.70 11.05
CA ARG A 92 5.52 19.49 11.89
C ARG A 92 6.94 19.16 11.49
N PHE A 93 7.77 20.14 11.22
CA PHE A 93 9.14 19.86 10.82
C PHE A 93 10.17 20.78 11.47
N TRP A 94 11.34 20.19 11.68
CA TRP A 94 12.53 20.81 12.25
C TRP A 94 13.63 20.72 11.20
N THR A 95 14.26 21.85 10.89
CA THR A 95 15.38 21.89 9.94
C THR A 95 16.54 22.69 10.50
N ASP A 96 17.75 22.21 10.23
CA ASP A 96 19.01 22.91 10.48
C ASP A 96 19.73 23.33 9.18
N GLY A 97 19.05 23.17 8.03
CA GLY A 97 19.57 23.46 6.69
C GLY A 97 20.26 22.27 6.00
N GLY A 98 20.77 21.29 6.74
CA GLY A 98 21.37 20.06 6.19
C GLY A 98 20.47 18.83 6.35
N LEU A 99 19.80 18.75 7.50
CA LEU A 99 18.89 17.70 7.90
C LEU A 99 17.52 18.30 8.21
N THR A 100 16.47 17.57 7.85
CA THR A 100 15.08 17.93 8.14
C THR A 100 14.37 16.72 8.72
N VAL A 101 13.84 16.86 9.93
CA VAL A 101 12.99 15.87 10.57
C VAL A 101 11.55 16.33 10.46
N LYS A 102 10.67 15.47 9.96
CA LYS A 102 9.24 15.74 9.76
C LYS A 102 8.41 14.73 10.54
N LEU A 103 7.46 15.22 11.32
CA LEU A 103 6.43 14.43 11.96
C LEU A 103 5.10 14.72 11.26
N ASP A 104 4.63 13.74 10.50
CA ASP A 104 3.46 13.82 9.65
C ASP A 104 2.28 13.09 10.30
N ARG A 105 1.12 13.73 10.30
CA ARG A 105 -0.17 13.13 10.60
C ARG A 105 -0.99 13.10 9.32
N LEU A 106 -1.41 11.91 8.94
CA LEU A 106 -2.22 11.66 7.76
C LEU A 106 -3.68 11.50 8.18
N GLU A 107 -4.59 12.17 7.49
CA GLU A 107 -6.01 11.93 7.70
C GLU A 107 -6.37 10.49 7.31
N GLY A 108 -7.23 9.85 8.10
CA GLY A 108 -7.60 8.45 7.93
C GLY A 108 -6.66 7.43 8.59
N LEU A 109 -5.47 7.83 9.04
CA LEU A 109 -4.57 6.95 9.80
C LEU A 109 -4.51 7.37 11.27
N GLU A 110 -4.55 6.38 12.18
CA GLU A 110 -4.45 6.63 13.62
C GLU A 110 -3.02 6.96 14.10
N ARG A 111 -2.02 6.68 13.25
CA ARG A 111 -0.60 6.75 13.62
C ARG A 111 0.08 7.98 13.02
N ARG A 112 1.15 8.44 13.69
CA ARG A 112 2.04 9.49 13.17
C ARG A 112 3.23 8.86 12.47
N TRP A 113 3.71 9.53 11.43
CA TRP A 113 4.83 9.11 10.60
C TRP A 113 6.00 10.05 10.79
N LEU A 114 7.19 9.51 10.93
CA LEU A 114 8.41 10.29 11.09
C LEU A 114 9.27 10.12 9.84
N GLN A 115 9.69 11.23 9.23
CA GLN A 115 10.56 11.23 8.07
C GLN A 115 11.82 12.05 8.37
N ILE A 116 12.98 11.46 8.14
CA ILE A 116 14.28 12.15 8.20
C ILE A 116 14.75 12.35 6.76
N GLN A 117 15.00 13.60 6.38
CA GLN A 117 15.44 14.00 5.05
C GLN A 117 16.77 14.72 5.17
N GLY A 118 17.73 14.39 4.30
CA GLY A 118 19.01 15.05 4.22
C GLY A 118 19.67 14.74 2.88
N LYS A 119 20.67 15.54 2.49
CA LYS A 119 21.49 15.26 1.31
C LYS A 119 22.61 14.27 1.59
N ASP A 120 23.08 14.25 2.84
CA ASP A 120 24.13 13.35 3.30
C ASP A 120 23.51 12.12 3.97
N ARG A 121 23.88 10.94 3.46
CA ARG A 121 23.42 9.65 3.97
C ARG A 121 23.87 9.41 5.40
N GLU A 122 25.13 9.72 5.72
CA GLU A 122 25.70 9.42 7.04
C GLU A 122 24.99 10.23 8.13
N ALA A 123 24.71 11.50 7.85
CA ALA A 123 23.93 12.37 8.73
C ALA A 123 22.51 11.84 8.97
N VAL A 124 21.81 11.36 7.92
CA VAL A 124 20.46 10.79 8.04
C VAL A 124 20.47 9.51 8.89
N GLU A 125 21.44 8.62 8.65
CA GLU A 125 21.57 7.41 9.44
C GLU A 125 21.95 7.70 10.90
N ALA A 126 22.86 8.65 11.15
CA ALA A 126 23.22 9.06 12.49
C ALA A 126 22.02 9.63 13.27
N ALA A 127 21.20 10.45 12.61
CA ALA A 127 19.96 10.96 13.20
C ALA A 127 18.94 9.85 13.47
N GLY A 128 18.78 8.90 12.52
CA GLY A 128 17.96 7.72 12.71
C GLY A 128 18.41 6.87 13.90
N ARG A 129 19.73 6.75 14.10
CA ARG A 129 20.30 6.06 15.25
C ARG A 129 20.05 6.78 16.56
N ALA A 130 20.21 8.10 16.59
CA ALA A 130 19.96 8.93 17.77
C ALA A 130 18.49 8.89 18.22
N LEU A 131 17.57 8.71 17.27
CA LEU A 131 16.13 8.57 17.53
C LEU A 131 15.66 7.11 17.71
N ALA A 132 16.58 6.15 17.77
CA ALA A 132 16.30 4.72 17.95
C ALA A 132 15.33 4.14 16.91
N LEU A 133 15.50 4.51 15.63
CA LEU A 133 14.62 4.12 14.52
C LEU A 133 15.12 2.92 13.70
N GLN A 134 16.19 2.26 14.12
CA GLN A 134 16.79 1.15 13.38
C GLN A 134 15.79 -0.01 13.19
N GLY A 135 15.67 -0.52 11.97
CA GLY A 135 14.73 -1.61 11.63
C GLY A 135 13.26 -1.18 11.62
N ARG A 136 12.96 0.11 11.76
CA ARG A 136 11.60 0.68 11.73
C ARG A 136 11.32 1.45 10.45
N CYS A 137 12.26 1.48 9.51
CA CYS A 137 12.07 2.12 8.22
C CYS A 137 10.98 1.37 7.44
N VAL A 138 9.96 2.11 6.98
CA VAL A 138 8.89 1.55 6.15
C VAL A 138 9.13 2.05 4.72
N PRO A 139 9.58 1.19 3.79
CA PRO A 139 9.86 1.56 2.41
C PRO A 139 8.57 1.58 1.58
N ARG A 140 7.62 2.44 1.97
CA ARG A 140 6.36 2.66 1.27
C ARG A 140 6.04 4.14 1.24
N SER A 141 5.44 4.58 0.15
CA SER A 141 4.82 5.89 0.05
C SER A 141 3.57 5.96 0.93
N TYR A 142 3.16 7.18 1.26
CA TYR A 142 1.95 7.37 2.06
C TYR A 142 0.67 6.90 1.37
N VAL A 143 0.60 6.96 0.04
CA VAL A 143 -0.57 6.44 -0.69
C VAL A 143 -0.67 4.91 -0.54
N GLU A 144 0.44 4.19 -0.68
CA GLU A 144 0.47 2.73 -0.47
C GLU A 144 0.12 2.36 0.98
N ILE A 145 0.62 3.14 1.95
CA ILE A 145 0.30 2.93 3.37
C ILE A 145 -1.20 3.08 3.62
N VAL A 146 -1.82 4.14 3.11
CA VAL A 146 -3.27 4.39 3.28
C VAL A 146 -4.10 3.32 2.57
N GLN A 147 -3.70 2.92 1.37
CA GLN A 147 -4.38 1.84 0.65
C GLN A 147 -4.32 0.51 1.42
N HIS A 148 -3.15 0.14 1.95
CA HIS A 148 -3.01 -1.08 2.75
C HIS A 148 -3.83 -1.02 4.04
N ASP A 149 -3.86 0.13 4.73
CA ASP A 149 -4.62 0.28 5.97
C ASP A 149 -6.14 0.18 5.71
N THR A 150 -6.62 0.83 4.64
CA THR A 150 -8.02 0.75 4.21
C THR A 150 -8.42 -0.69 3.87
N LEU A 151 -7.61 -1.39 3.06
CA LEU A 151 -7.84 -2.79 2.72
C LEU A 151 -7.85 -3.70 3.96
N ALA A 152 -6.95 -3.46 4.91
CA ALA A 152 -6.89 -4.23 6.16
C ALA A 152 -8.15 -4.00 7.01
N HIS A 153 -8.62 -2.75 7.11
CA HIS A 153 -9.85 -2.41 7.80
C HIS A 153 -11.07 -3.10 7.16
N ASP A 154 -11.20 -3.03 5.84
CA ASP A 154 -12.32 -3.65 5.11
C ASP A 154 -12.33 -5.18 5.26
N PHE A 155 -11.16 -5.81 5.19
CA PHE A 155 -11.02 -7.25 5.41
C PHE A 155 -11.43 -7.64 6.84
N GLN A 156 -11.05 -6.85 7.83
CA GLN A 156 -11.43 -7.07 9.22
C GLN A 156 -12.95 -6.93 9.41
N ALA A 157 -13.57 -5.92 8.78
CA ALA A 157 -15.02 -5.71 8.82
C ALA A 157 -15.79 -6.90 8.22
N VAL A 158 -15.35 -7.42 7.06
CA VAL A 158 -15.94 -8.62 6.44
C VAL A 158 -15.77 -9.85 7.34
N THR A 159 -14.57 -10.01 7.92
CA THR A 159 -14.29 -11.13 8.83
C THR A 159 -15.19 -11.09 10.06
N ASP A 160 -15.44 -9.91 10.61
CA ASP A 160 -16.29 -9.77 11.80
C ASP A 160 -17.78 -9.93 11.47
N ASP A 161 -18.25 -9.49 10.31
CA ASP A 161 -19.59 -9.82 9.80
C ASP A 161 -19.76 -11.34 9.61
N LEU A 162 -18.74 -12.00 9.04
CA LEU A 162 -18.75 -13.45 8.87
C LEU A 162 -18.79 -14.16 10.22
N LYS A 163 -17.95 -13.78 11.18
CA LYS A 163 -17.97 -14.34 12.55
C LYS A 163 -19.34 -14.19 13.19
N ARG A 164 -20.01 -13.04 13.03
CA ARG A 164 -21.37 -12.81 13.54
C ARG A 164 -22.40 -13.74 12.90
N ARG A 165 -22.32 -13.96 11.58
CA ARG A 165 -23.25 -14.86 10.87
C ARG A 165 -23.04 -16.34 11.21
N PHE A 166 -21.81 -16.74 11.54
CA PHE A 166 -21.46 -18.12 11.90
C PHE A 166 -21.42 -18.39 13.42
N THR A 167 -21.84 -17.43 14.25
CA THR A 167 -22.08 -17.63 15.69
C THR A 167 -23.57 -17.74 15.96
N LEU A 168 -23.99 -18.85 16.59
CA LEU A 168 -25.33 -19.04 17.13
C LEU A 168 -25.21 -19.03 18.67
N ASP A 169 -25.96 -18.16 19.33
CA ASP A 169 -25.98 -18.02 20.80
C ASP A 169 -24.59 -17.86 21.47
N GLY A 170 -23.69 -17.11 20.83
CA GLY A 170 -22.35 -16.84 21.37
C GLY A 170 -21.39 -18.02 21.35
N LYS A 171 -21.76 -19.14 20.71
CA LYS A 171 -20.89 -20.30 20.49
C LYS A 171 -20.63 -20.47 18.99
N PRO A 172 -19.39 -20.86 18.58
CA PRO A 172 -19.15 -21.27 17.21
C PRO A 172 -20.10 -22.40 16.85
N LEU A 173 -20.69 -22.36 15.66
CA LEU A 173 -21.47 -23.48 15.13
C LEU A 173 -20.66 -24.77 15.29
N PRO A 174 -21.24 -25.84 15.87
CA PRO A 174 -20.53 -27.10 15.99
C PRO A 174 -20.14 -27.58 14.59
N ARG A 175 -18.88 -27.99 14.41
CA ARG A 175 -18.50 -28.78 13.23
C ARG A 175 -19.42 -29.99 13.24
N GLN A 176 -20.32 -30.05 12.26
CA GLN A 176 -21.22 -31.16 12.09
C GLN A 176 -20.35 -32.31 11.56
N ASP A 177 -19.81 -33.14 12.45
CA ASP A 177 -19.04 -34.34 12.11
C ASP A 177 -19.96 -35.46 11.55
N SER A 178 -21.05 -35.10 10.87
CA SER A 178 -22.02 -36.02 10.31
C SER A 178 -22.59 -35.46 9.00
N GLY A 179 -21.99 -35.89 7.88
CA GLY A 179 -22.54 -35.73 6.54
C GLY A 179 -22.02 -34.53 5.76
N ALA A 180 -20.94 -34.74 5.00
CA ALA A 180 -20.27 -33.74 4.15
C ALA A 180 -21.13 -33.15 3.00
N ASP A 181 -22.41 -33.53 2.87
CA ASP A 181 -23.18 -33.27 1.65
C ASP A 181 -24.18 -32.10 1.74
N SER A 182 -24.48 -31.56 2.93
CA SER A 182 -25.56 -30.56 3.05
C SER A 182 -25.11 -29.09 2.99
N LEU A 183 -23.85 -28.76 3.33
CA LEU A 183 -23.37 -27.36 3.34
C LEU A 183 -22.82 -26.92 1.97
N ALA A 184 -22.23 -27.83 1.21
CA ALA A 184 -21.78 -27.56 -0.16
C ALA A 184 -22.98 -27.23 -1.08
N ALA A 185 -24.11 -27.90 -0.89
CA ALA A 185 -25.33 -27.67 -1.68
C ALA A 185 -25.92 -26.26 -1.48
N SER A 186 -25.72 -25.65 -0.30
CA SER A 186 -26.21 -24.30 -0.01
C SER A 186 -25.26 -23.20 -0.51
N LEU A 187 -23.99 -23.53 -0.76
CA LEU A 187 -23.02 -22.65 -1.43
C LEU A 187 -23.09 -22.76 -2.95
N SER A 188 -23.60 -23.88 -3.50
CA SER A 188 -23.81 -24.07 -4.95
C SER A 188 -25.07 -23.39 -5.49
N ARG A 189 -25.96 -22.87 -4.63
CA ARG A 189 -27.05 -21.99 -5.07
C ARG A 189 -26.58 -20.56 -4.95
N GLY A 190 -26.01 -20.06 -6.04
CA GLY A 190 -25.43 -18.72 -6.19
C GLY A 190 -26.42 -17.56 -6.00
N SER A 191 -26.95 -17.39 -4.80
CA SER A 191 -27.51 -16.13 -4.36
C SER A 191 -26.38 -15.31 -3.75
N SER A 192 -25.57 -14.71 -4.61
CA SER A 192 -24.80 -13.52 -4.23
C SER A 192 -25.77 -12.51 -3.65
N PRO A 193 -25.54 -11.96 -2.44
CA PRO A 193 -26.29 -10.79 -2.02
C PRO A 193 -26.02 -9.71 -3.08
N LEU A 194 -27.07 -9.20 -3.70
CA LEU A 194 -27.02 -8.06 -4.60
C LEU A 194 -26.54 -6.84 -3.80
N LEU A 195 -25.22 -6.70 -3.62
CA LEU A 195 -24.61 -5.42 -3.32
C LEU A 195 -24.36 -4.72 -4.65
N GLY A 196 -25.05 -3.59 -4.83
CA GLY A 196 -24.94 -2.75 -6.01
C GLY A 196 -23.50 -2.31 -6.27
N HIS A 197 -23.14 -2.36 -7.56
CA HIS A 197 -22.02 -1.66 -8.20
C HIS A 197 -20.72 -1.57 -7.39
N ALA A 198 -20.00 -2.69 -7.28
CA ALA A 198 -18.54 -2.67 -7.28
C ALA A 198 -18.06 -3.84 -8.14
N SER A 199 -17.41 -3.52 -9.26
CA SER A 199 -16.96 -4.46 -10.28
C SER A 199 -15.83 -5.36 -9.75
N PHE A 200 -16.17 -6.37 -8.96
CA PHE A 200 -15.21 -7.42 -8.58
C PHE A 200 -15.14 -8.49 -9.67
N LYS A 201 -14.14 -8.39 -10.55
CA LYS A 201 -13.65 -9.55 -11.32
C LYS A 201 -12.36 -10.04 -10.65
N ARG A 202 -12.49 -11.04 -9.78
CA ARG A 202 -11.34 -11.81 -9.25
C ARG A 202 -10.99 -12.92 -10.24
N THR A 203 -9.76 -12.97 -10.73
CA THR A 203 -9.10 -14.23 -11.12
C THR A 203 -7.59 -14.09 -10.96
N LEU A 204 -7.03 -14.80 -10.00
CA LEU A 204 -5.79 -15.59 -10.14
C LEU A 204 -5.72 -16.55 -8.94
N GLY A 205 -5.85 -17.84 -9.25
CA GLY A 205 -5.75 -18.93 -8.28
C GLY A 205 -4.30 -19.23 -7.94
N PHE A 206 -4.02 -19.48 -6.67
CA PHE A 206 -2.75 -20.04 -6.22
C PHE A 206 -2.77 -21.56 -6.38
N VAL A 207 -1.80 -22.12 -7.11
CA VAL A 207 -1.48 -23.55 -7.08
C VAL A 207 -0.43 -23.76 -5.99
N LEU A 208 -0.77 -24.54 -4.96
CA LEU A 208 0.19 -25.03 -3.96
C LEU A 208 0.80 -26.36 -4.42
N PRO A 209 2.13 -26.56 -4.29
CA PRO A 209 2.75 -27.83 -4.65
C PRO A 209 2.66 -28.86 -3.51
N GLY A 210 2.13 -30.05 -3.85
CA GLY A 210 2.53 -31.32 -3.25
C GLY A 210 1.61 -31.95 -2.19
N ALA A 211 0.88 -33.00 -2.57
CA ALA A 211 0.66 -34.21 -1.75
C ALA A 211 0.08 -35.37 -2.58
N LEU A 212 0.99 -36.26 -3.00
CA LEU A 212 0.92 -37.73 -3.14
C LEU A 212 -0.35 -38.47 -3.63
N ARG A 213 -0.15 -39.14 -4.78
CA ARG A 213 -0.57 -40.49 -5.22
C ARG A 213 -1.65 -41.25 -4.41
N SER A 214 -2.61 -41.80 -5.15
CA SER A 214 -2.97 -43.22 -5.03
C SER A 214 -2.99 -43.87 -6.41
N GLN A 215 -2.41 -45.07 -6.49
CA GLN A 215 -2.45 -45.97 -7.63
C GLN A 215 -3.81 -46.67 -7.65
N ASP A 216 -4.36 -46.94 -8.83
CA ASP A 216 -4.71 -48.33 -9.14
C ASP A 216 -4.70 -48.61 -10.66
N ALA A 217 -4.45 -49.88 -10.95
CA ALA A 217 -4.29 -50.65 -12.19
C ALA A 217 -5.05 -50.15 -13.44
N GLY A 218 -4.62 -50.39 -14.69
CA GLY A 218 -3.75 -51.43 -15.25
C GLY A 218 -4.27 -51.77 -16.66
N GLN A 219 -3.40 -52.33 -17.52
CA GLN A 219 -3.61 -52.72 -18.94
C GLN A 219 -3.50 -51.56 -19.96
N GLY A 220 -2.67 -51.59 -21.00
CA GLY A 220 -1.72 -52.60 -21.45
C GLY A 220 -1.08 -52.17 -22.77
N ALA A 221 0.19 -52.59 -22.92
CA ALA A 221 0.83 -53.00 -24.17
C ALA A 221 1.25 -51.97 -25.26
N ARG A 222 2.59 -52.00 -25.50
CA ARG A 222 3.28 -52.13 -26.81
C ARG A 222 3.63 -50.84 -27.57
N THR A 223 4.88 -50.38 -27.43
CA THR A 223 6.04 -50.61 -28.34
C THR A 223 5.96 -49.87 -29.68
N ALA A 224 6.86 -48.90 -29.89
CA ALA A 224 7.75 -48.87 -31.06
C ALA A 224 8.87 -47.85 -30.86
N ASN A 225 10.05 -48.31 -31.24
CA ASN A 225 11.36 -47.67 -31.21
C ASN A 225 11.67 -47.08 -32.61
N ALA A 226 12.78 -46.34 -32.74
CA ALA A 226 13.44 -45.81 -33.96
C ALA A 226 13.28 -44.29 -34.16
N ALA A 227 14.29 -43.53 -34.59
CA ALA A 227 15.73 -43.77 -34.75
C ALA A 227 16.38 -42.39 -34.99
N SER A 228 17.65 -42.31 -34.58
CA SER A 228 18.64 -41.31 -34.93
C SER A 228 19.00 -41.29 -36.42
N ALA A 229 19.22 -40.10 -36.98
CA ALA A 229 20.15 -39.74 -38.05
C ALA A 229 19.84 -38.27 -38.41
N SER A 230 20.74 -37.33 -38.65
CA SER A 230 22.20 -37.20 -38.58
C SER A 230 22.45 -35.69 -38.61
#